data_AF-A0A1Q7ZTQ5-F1
#
_entry.id   AF-A0A1Q7ZTQ5-F1
#
_cell.length_a   1.000
_cell.length_b   1.000
_cell.length_c   1.000
_cell.angle_alpha   90.00
_cell.angle_beta   90.00
_cell.angle_gamma   90.00
#
_symmetry.space_group_name_H-M   'P 1'
#
loop_
_entity.id
_entity.type
_entity.pdbx_description
1 polymer ?
#
loop_
_entity_poly.entity_id
_entity_poly.type
_entity_poly.pdbx_seq_one_letter_code
_entity_poly.pdbx_strand_id
1 'polypeptide(L)'
;MKIFLPAFLALCFAVGMVAVAQDLPNQVPQKRQQAGIRLTSLMGTVKADGEKLTFVTDQRAWNVDNPETLKGHEGHYLRVNAHAYPDKDSIYITEVKMPTASETRKNDER
;
A
#
# COMPACT_ATOMS: atom_id res chain seq x y z
N MET A 1 -35.64 -50.42 9.00
CA MET A 1 -36.16 -51.00 7.74
C MET A 1 -36.96 -49.89 7.05
N LYS A 2 -36.42 -49.27 6.00
CA LYS A 2 -36.73 -49.55 4.57
C LYS A 2 -38.15 -49.06 4.21
N ILE A 3 -38.47 -48.22 3.20
CA ILE A 3 -37.86 -47.46 2.08
C ILE A 3 -38.97 -46.40 1.75
N PHE A 4 -38.77 -45.14 1.32
CA PHE A 4 -38.75 -44.71 -0.09
C PHE A 4 -38.80 -43.18 -0.19
N LEU A 5 -37.79 -42.65 -0.88
CA LEU A 5 -37.79 -41.41 -1.63
C LEU A 5 -38.81 -41.52 -2.77
N PRO A 6 -39.53 -40.43 -3.12
CA PRO A 6 -39.54 -40.09 -4.53
C PRO A 6 -39.26 -38.60 -4.75
N ALA A 7 -38.44 -38.37 -5.78
CA ALA A 7 -38.04 -37.08 -6.28
C ALA A 7 -39.09 -36.50 -7.25
N PHE A 8 -38.95 -35.20 -7.53
CA PHE A 8 -39.52 -34.43 -8.64
C PHE A 8 -41.03 -34.15 -8.63
N LEU A 9 -41.40 -32.90 -8.33
CA LEU A 9 -42.05 -32.06 -9.35
C LEU A 9 -41.93 -30.55 -9.03
N ALA A 10 -41.68 -29.79 -10.08
CA ALA A 10 -41.29 -28.40 -10.11
C ALA A 10 -42.37 -27.42 -9.64
N LEU A 11 -41.93 -26.31 -9.03
CA LEU A 11 -42.69 -25.06 -9.05
C LEU A 11 -41.72 -23.89 -9.20
N CYS A 12 -41.61 -23.39 -10.44
CA CYS A 12 -40.93 -22.14 -10.77
C CYS A 12 -41.62 -20.97 -10.06
N PHE A 13 -40.98 -20.41 -9.04
CA PHE A 13 -41.34 -19.08 -8.54
C PHE A 13 -40.49 -18.04 -9.28
N ALA A 14 -41.04 -17.55 -10.40
CA ALA A 14 -40.56 -16.34 -11.04
C ALA A 14 -41.16 -15.10 -10.33
N VAL A 15 -40.47 -13.97 -10.47
CA VAL A 15 -40.83 -12.60 -10.02
C VAL A 15 -40.52 -12.37 -8.53
N GLY A 16 -39.70 -11.41 -8.12
CA GLY A 16 -39.02 -10.29 -8.76
C GLY A 16 -38.64 -9.30 -7.65
N MET A 17 -37.61 -8.47 -7.87
CA MET A 17 -37.52 -7.06 -7.44
C MET A 17 -36.09 -6.56 -7.65
N VAL A 18 -36.02 -5.35 -8.18
CA VAL A 18 -34.84 -4.61 -8.61
C VAL A 18 -34.20 -3.87 -7.43
N ALA A 19 -32.90 -3.60 -7.60
CA ALA A 19 -32.05 -2.60 -6.93
C ALA A 19 -31.64 -2.88 -5.49
N VAL A 20 -30.33 -3.01 -5.28
CA VAL A 20 -29.45 -1.91 -4.85
C VAL A 20 -28.04 -2.47 -4.63
N ALA A 21 -27.04 -1.86 -5.27
CA ALA A 21 -25.67 -1.76 -4.78
C ALA A 21 -25.08 -0.52 -5.45
N GLN A 22 -25.36 0.66 -4.91
CA GLN A 22 -24.47 1.37 -3.98
C GLN A 22 -23.04 1.51 -4.51
N ASP A 23 -22.82 2.73 -5.01
CA ASP A 23 -21.59 3.50 -5.01
C ASP A 23 -20.34 2.93 -5.68
N LEU A 24 -19.85 3.74 -6.63
CA LEU A 24 -18.43 3.80 -6.98
C LEU A 24 -17.60 3.78 -5.69
N PRO A 25 -16.44 3.12 -5.74
CA PRO A 25 -15.29 3.99 -5.76
C PRO A 25 -14.43 3.67 -6.96
N ASN A 26 -13.99 4.76 -7.60
CA ASN A 26 -12.77 4.86 -8.36
C ASN A 26 -11.66 4.06 -7.65
N GLN A 27 -11.51 2.77 -8.00
CA GLN A 27 -10.41 1.95 -7.53
C GLN A 27 -9.16 2.44 -8.25
N VAL A 28 -8.48 3.39 -7.61
CA VAL A 28 -7.02 3.55 -7.73
C VAL A 28 -6.42 2.15 -7.89
N PRO A 29 -5.66 1.86 -8.95
CA PRO A 29 -5.18 0.52 -9.21
C PRO A 29 -4.27 0.09 -8.05
N GLN A 30 -4.81 -0.75 -7.17
CA GLN A 30 -4.06 -1.42 -6.12
C GLN A 30 -3.19 -2.46 -6.81
N LYS A 31 -1.95 -2.02 -7.12
CA LYS A 31 -0.94 -2.77 -7.85
C LYS A 31 -0.58 -4.05 -7.07
N ARG A 32 -1.27 -5.16 -7.39
CA ARG A 32 -0.96 -6.57 -7.10
C ARG A 32 0.47 -6.73 -6.62
N GLN A 33 0.72 -6.93 -5.32
CA GLN A 33 2.05 -7.19 -4.77
C GLN A 33 2.64 -8.44 -5.45
N GLN A 34 3.78 -8.28 -6.13
CA GLN A 34 4.65 -9.38 -6.57
C GLN A 34 5.92 -9.24 -5.72
N ALA A 35 6.26 -10.31 -5.04
CA ALA A 35 7.57 -10.49 -4.43
C ALA A 35 8.62 -10.39 -5.54
N GLY A 36 9.48 -9.37 -5.46
CA GLY A 36 10.46 -9.04 -6.48
C GLY A 36 10.64 -7.54 -6.57
N ILE A 37 11.64 -7.01 -5.87
CA ILE A 37 12.19 -5.64 -5.87
C ILE A 37 11.28 -4.64 -6.62
N ARG A 38 10.28 -4.12 -5.92
CA ARG A 38 9.30 -3.22 -6.51
C ARG A 38 9.64 -1.79 -6.18
N LEU A 39 9.63 -0.95 -7.21
CA LEU A 39 9.57 0.49 -7.03
C LEU A 39 8.32 0.83 -6.22
N THR A 40 8.54 1.26 -4.98
CA THR A 40 7.52 1.59 -3.99
C THR A 40 7.66 3.06 -3.61
N SER A 41 6.53 3.75 -3.51
CA SER A 41 6.51 5.10 -2.95
C SER A 41 6.34 5.00 -1.43
N LEU A 42 7.33 5.50 -0.69
CA LEU A 42 7.33 5.55 0.76
C LEU A 42 7.26 7.00 1.21
N MET A 43 6.51 7.26 2.27
CA MET A 43 6.49 8.56 2.94
C MET A 43 7.10 8.38 4.32
N GLY A 44 7.87 9.37 4.76
CA GLY A 44 8.63 9.22 5.98
C GLY A 44 9.55 10.40 6.23
N THR A 45 10.13 10.40 7.42
CA THR A 45 11.14 11.37 7.84
C THR A 45 12.52 10.80 7.63
N VAL A 46 13.39 11.58 7.01
CA VAL A 46 14.82 11.25 6.93
C VAL A 46 15.44 11.51 8.31
N LYS A 47 16.03 10.50 8.93
CA LYS A 47 16.81 10.66 10.16
C LYS A 47 18.29 10.46 9.88
N ALA A 48 19.09 11.39 10.39
CA ALA A 48 20.54 11.26 10.42
C ALA A 48 20.96 10.72 11.80
N ASP A 49 21.67 9.60 11.80
CA ASP A 49 22.27 9.00 12.99
C ASP A 49 23.80 8.94 12.78
N GLY A 50 24.48 10.01 13.15
CA GLY A 50 25.91 10.20 12.89
C GLY A 50 26.20 10.24 11.39
N GLU A 51 26.93 9.23 10.89
CA GLU A 51 27.28 9.11 9.47
C GLU A 51 26.23 8.33 8.65
N LYS A 52 25.22 7.74 9.29
CA LYS A 52 24.22 6.90 8.62
C LYS A 52 22.90 7.63 8.46
N LEU A 53 22.31 7.54 7.27
CA LEU A 53 20.95 7.99 7.00
C LEU A 53 19.97 6.83 7.05
N THR A 54 18.86 7.04 7.76
CA THR A 54 17.74 6.10 7.83
C THR A 54 16.46 6.80 7.39
N PHE A 55 15.60 6.07 6.70
CA PHE A 55 14.31 6.56 6.28
C PHE A 55 13.23 5.93 7.17
N VAL A 56 12.63 6.75 8.03
CA VAL A 56 11.63 6.29 9.00
C VAL A 56 10.25 6.50 8.42
N THR A 57 9.55 5.41 8.10
CA THR A 57 8.12 5.43 7.76
C THR A 57 7.28 5.10 8.99
N ASP A 58 5.96 5.23 8.88
CA ASP A 58 5.03 4.88 9.97
C ASP A 58 5.09 3.40 10.34
N GLN A 59 5.48 2.54 9.40
CA GLN A 59 5.53 1.09 9.60
C GLN A 59 6.87 0.62 10.15
N ARG A 60 7.99 1.16 9.63
CA ARG A 60 9.35 0.78 10.05
C ARG A 60 10.41 1.77 9.57
N ALA A 61 11.59 1.69 10.19
CA ALA A 61 12.78 2.36 9.70
C ALA A 61 13.51 1.50 8.67
N TRP A 62 13.97 2.13 7.60
CA TRP A 62 14.75 1.51 6.53
C TRP A 62 16.15 2.10 6.47
N ASN A 63 17.14 1.25 6.20
CA ASN A 63 18.48 1.72 5.84
C ASN A 63 18.46 2.27 4.42
N VAL A 64 19.17 3.37 4.20
CA VAL A 64 19.25 4.00 2.88
C VAL A 64 20.56 3.58 2.23
N ASP A 65 20.48 2.82 1.14
CA ASP A 65 21.66 2.32 0.42
C ASP A 65 22.40 3.44 -0.33
N ASN A 66 21.71 4.55 -0.61
CA ASN A 66 22.23 5.71 -1.33
C ASN A 66 21.99 7.03 -0.55
N PRO A 67 22.67 7.19 0.60
CA PRO A 67 22.46 8.32 1.51
C PRO A 67 22.76 9.68 0.87
N GLU A 68 23.59 9.74 -0.16
CA GLU A 68 23.89 10.96 -0.91
C GLU A 68 22.65 11.62 -1.51
N THR A 69 21.61 10.84 -1.83
CA THR A 69 20.34 11.37 -2.40
C THR A 69 19.44 12.04 -1.37
N LEU A 70 19.66 11.75 -0.09
CA LEU A 70 18.94 12.35 1.03
C LEU A 70 19.77 13.34 1.83
N LYS A 71 21.04 13.53 1.48
CA LYS A 71 21.91 14.49 2.14
C LYS A 71 21.34 15.90 1.95
N GLY A 72 21.14 16.62 3.07
CA GLY A 72 20.47 17.93 3.07
C GLY A 72 18.94 17.86 3.17
N HIS A 73 18.37 16.67 3.24
CA HIS A 73 16.94 16.44 3.50
C HIS A 73 16.69 15.82 4.89
N GLU A 74 17.69 15.86 5.76
CA GLU A 74 17.65 15.34 7.13
C GLU A 74 16.61 16.09 7.97
N GLY A 75 15.83 15.37 8.76
CA GLY A 75 14.76 15.93 9.59
C GLY A 75 13.50 16.32 8.81
N HIS A 76 13.50 16.25 7.47
CA HIS A 76 12.33 16.57 6.66
C HIS A 76 11.47 15.34 6.40
N TYR A 77 10.16 15.54 6.47
CA TYR A 77 9.17 14.57 6.02
C TYR A 77 8.98 14.68 4.51
N LEU A 78 9.39 13.64 3.78
CA LEU A 78 9.38 13.61 2.33
C LEU A 78 8.74 12.32 1.80
N ARG A 79 8.34 12.35 0.53
CA ARG A 79 7.96 11.14 -0.21
C ARG A 79 9.14 10.71 -1.06
N VAL A 80 9.53 9.46 -0.98
CA VAL A 80 10.59 8.87 -1.79
C VAL A 80 10.05 7.72 -2.62
N ASN A 81 10.42 7.64 -3.88
CA ASN A 81 10.25 6.42 -4.67
C ASN A 81 11.55 5.62 -4.54
N ALA A 82 11.44 4.42 -4.00
CA ALA A 82 12.59 3.58 -3.72
C ALA A 82 12.30 2.12 -4.06
N HIS A 83 13.35 1.39 -4.43
CA HIS A 83 13.33 -0.05 -4.47
C HIS A 83 13.48 -0.57 -3.04
N ALA A 84 12.45 -1.21 -2.51
CA ALA A 84 12.47 -1.76 -1.17
C ALA A 84 13.04 -3.19 -1.18
N TYR A 85 14.05 -3.42 -0.34
CA TYR A 85 14.66 -4.73 -0.09
C TYR A 85 14.28 -5.17 1.33
N PRO A 86 13.09 -5.77 1.50
CA PRO A 86 12.62 -6.19 2.82
C PRO A 86 13.54 -7.21 3.49
N ASP A 87 14.23 -8.05 2.70
CA ASP A 87 15.16 -9.07 3.20
C ASP A 87 16.42 -8.47 3.86
N LYS A 88 16.78 -7.23 3.50
CA LYS A 88 17.96 -6.51 4.00
C LYS A 88 17.60 -5.29 4.85
N ASP A 89 16.30 -5.05 5.06
CA ASP A 89 15.76 -3.82 5.67
C ASP A 89 16.36 -2.53 5.08
N SER A 90 16.63 -2.55 3.77
CA SER A 90 17.28 -1.47 3.05
C SER A 90 16.43 -0.99 1.87
N ILE A 91 16.57 0.28 1.51
CA ILE A 91 15.91 0.89 0.36
C ILE A 91 16.94 1.60 -0.51
N TYR A 92 16.76 1.49 -1.82
CA TYR A 92 17.51 2.27 -2.80
C TYR A 92 16.59 3.34 -3.39
N ILE A 93 16.88 4.61 -3.09
CA ILE A 93 16.03 5.74 -3.47
C ILE A 93 16.31 6.12 -4.92
N THR A 94 15.27 6.12 -5.73
CA THR A 94 15.33 6.53 -7.14
C THR A 94 14.88 7.97 -7.37
N GLU A 95 13.96 8.47 -6.55
CA GLU A 95 13.39 9.80 -6.72
C GLU A 95 12.91 10.35 -5.36
N VAL A 96 13.18 11.62 -5.12
CA VAL A 96 12.70 12.35 -3.93
C VAL A 96 11.64 13.34 -4.37
N LYS A 97 10.48 13.31 -3.73
CA LYS A 97 9.36 14.22 -3.94
C LYS A 97 8.95 14.88 -2.64
N MET A 98 8.69 16.18 -2.70
CA MET A 98 8.04 16.88 -1.61
C MET A 98 6.57 16.45 -1.56
N PRO A 99 6.07 15.95 -0.42
CA PRO A 99 4.67 15.59 -0.29
C PRO A 99 3.83 16.86 -0.33
N THR A 100 2.72 16.80 -1.04
CA THR A 100 1.76 17.90 -1.03
C THR A 100 1.00 17.92 0.29
N ALA A 101 0.46 19.07 0.69
CA ALA A 101 -0.34 19.20 1.92
C ALA A 101 -1.52 18.19 1.95
N SER A 102 -2.13 17.95 0.79
CA SER A 102 -3.20 16.98 0.60
C SER A 102 -2.78 15.53 0.84
N GLU A 103 -1.52 15.18 0.54
CA GLU A 103 -0.98 13.82 0.76
C GLU A 103 -0.55 13.62 2.20
N THR A 104 -0.05 14.67 2.85
CA THR A 104 0.33 14.65 4.27
C THR A 104 -0.91 14.40 5.14
N ARG A 105 -2.02 15.10 4.88
CA ARG A 105 -3.28 14.91 5.61
C ARG A 105 -3.86 13.50 5.46
N LYS A 106 -3.78 12.93 4.26
CA LYS A 106 -4.26 11.55 4.01
C LYS A 106 -3.48 10.48 4.75
N ASN A 107 -2.22 10.74 5.12
CA ASN A 107 -1.42 9.79 5.88
C ASN A 107 -1.72 9.86 7.38
N ASP A 108 -2.12 11.02 7.90
CA ASP A 108 -2.54 11.21 9.29
C ASP A 108 -3.92 10.59 9.57
N GLU A 109 -4.79 10.54 8.56
CA GLU A 109 -6.16 9.98 8.66
C GLU A 109 -6.21 8.44 8.50
N ARG A 110 -5.09 7.74 8.31
CA ARG A 110 -5.03 6.30 7.98
C ARG A 110 -4.46 5.45 9.12
#